data_AF-A0A3D3UMB6-F1
#
_entry.id   AF-A0A3D3UMB6-F1
#
_cell.length_a   1.000
_cell.length_b   1.000
_cell.length_c   1.000
_cell.angle_alpha   90.00
_cell.angle_beta   90.00
_cell.angle_gamma   90.00
#
_symmetry.space_group_name_H-M   'P 1'
#
loop_
_entity.id
_entity.type
_entity.pdbx_description
1 polymer ?
#
loop_
_entity_poly.entity_id
_entity_poly.type
_entity_poly.pdbx_seq_one_letter_code
_entity_poly.pdbx_strand_id
1 'polypeptide(L)'
;IAGGMNGVNPDGAWEILPCIKYSDIKSPATRYVFLAECDPRGYNMGSWVMYPKSKQWVDPFATWHRRNSSTLGFADGRVETHRWLSEGLIKWNEQSLYEPLTFQFYRTPNSDEELDDFEFALKGYAFKAFQ
;
A
#
# COMPACT_ATOMS: atom_id res chain seq x y z
N ILE A 1 3.61 -8.59 14.07
CA ILE A 1 4.22 -7.34 13.58
C ILE A 1 4.42 -6.41 14.77
N ALA A 2 5.67 -6.03 15.06
CA ALA A 2 6.01 -5.12 16.17
C ALA A 2 6.33 -3.68 15.69
N GLY A 3 6.24 -3.41 14.39
CA GLY A 3 6.65 -2.14 13.75
C GLY A 3 5.59 -1.04 13.72
N GLY A 4 4.39 -1.28 14.24
CA GLY A 4 3.26 -0.35 14.09
C GLY A 4 2.63 -0.39 12.69
N MET A 5 1.78 0.59 12.39
CA MET A 5 1.11 0.72 11.09
C MET A 5 2.05 1.33 10.07
N ASN A 6 2.15 0.66 8.92
CA ASN A 6 3.13 0.97 7.87
C ASN A 6 4.55 1.02 8.45
N GLY A 7 4.83 0.03 9.32
CA GLY A 7 6.01 -0.07 10.15
C GLY A 7 7.28 -0.24 9.32
N VAL A 8 8.06 0.83 9.27
CA VAL A 8 9.36 0.91 8.60
C VAL A 8 10.45 1.35 9.58
N ASN A 9 11.71 1.05 9.27
CA ASN A 9 12.83 1.48 10.10
C ASN A 9 13.00 3.01 10.05
N PRO A 10 13.38 3.66 11.17
CA PRO A 10 13.62 5.09 11.24
C PRO A 10 15.04 5.50 10.82
N ASP A 11 15.64 4.79 9.85
CA ASP A 11 17.03 4.97 9.41
C ASP A 11 17.20 5.94 8.22
N GLY A 12 16.12 6.59 7.79
CA GLY A 12 16.11 7.50 6.64
C GLY A 12 15.90 6.80 5.29
N ALA A 13 15.86 5.46 5.25
CA ALA A 13 15.60 4.74 4.00
C ALA A 13 14.14 4.90 3.53
N TRP A 14 13.24 5.25 4.44
CA TRP A 14 11.80 5.35 4.20
C TRP A 14 11.32 6.79 4.39
N GLU A 15 10.40 7.25 3.54
CA GLU A 15 9.94 8.64 3.58
C GLU A 15 9.06 9.00 4.78
N ILE A 16 8.62 8.00 5.57
CA ILE A 16 7.63 8.14 6.63
C ILE A 16 8.12 7.60 7.98
N LEU A 17 7.67 8.21 9.07
CA LEU A 17 7.70 7.63 10.41
C LEU A 17 6.38 6.89 10.66
N PRO A 18 6.40 5.62 11.12
CA PRO A 18 5.19 4.83 11.31
C PRO A 18 4.34 5.31 12.48
N CYS A 19 3.04 4.97 12.46
CA CYS A 19 2.16 5.15 13.61
C CYS A 19 2.35 3.97 14.59
N ILE A 20 2.81 4.24 15.81
CA ILE A 20 3.07 3.21 16.83
C ILE A 20 1.89 3.07 17.78
N LYS A 21 1.20 4.18 18.06
CA LYS A 21 -0.01 4.22 18.89
C LYS A 21 -1.21 4.50 18.02
N TYR A 22 -2.38 4.02 18.44
CA TYR A 22 -3.63 4.38 17.78
C TYR A 22 -3.86 5.90 17.75
N SER A 23 -3.44 6.62 18.80
CA SER A 23 -3.50 8.09 18.87
C SER A 23 -2.63 8.80 17.83
N ASP A 24 -1.68 8.12 17.19
CA ASP A 24 -0.87 8.70 16.11
C ASP A 24 -1.67 8.75 14.78
N ILE A 25 -2.76 7.98 14.67
CA ILE A 25 -3.58 7.89 13.46
C ILE A 25 -4.54 9.08 13.41
N LYS A 26 -4.23 10.05 12.55
CA LYS A 26 -5.14 11.18 12.28
C LYS A 26 -6.32 10.72 11.43
N SER A 27 -7.53 11.06 11.87
CA SER A 27 -8.79 10.69 11.21
C SER A 27 -8.90 9.18 10.98
N PRO A 28 -8.94 8.35 12.05
CA PRO A 28 -8.82 6.89 11.94
C PRO A 28 -9.87 6.27 11.01
N ALA A 29 -11.09 6.83 11.00
CA ALA A 29 -12.13 6.38 10.08
C ALA A 29 -11.69 6.45 8.60
N THR A 30 -10.79 7.34 8.19
CA THR A 30 -10.37 7.44 6.78
C THR A 30 -9.03 6.76 6.49
N ARG A 31 -8.56 5.86 7.37
CA ARG A 31 -7.27 5.19 7.25
C ARG A 31 -7.45 3.68 7.21
N TYR A 32 -6.88 3.04 6.19
CA TYR A 32 -6.82 1.58 6.15
C TYR A 32 -5.64 1.07 6.99
N VAL A 33 -5.87 -0.08 7.61
CA VAL A 33 -4.93 -0.77 8.51
C VAL A 33 -4.67 -2.20 8.04
N PHE A 34 -5.50 -2.70 7.13
CA PHE A 34 -5.30 -3.96 6.44
C PHE A 34 -5.49 -3.77 4.94
N LEU A 35 -4.47 -4.18 4.20
CA LEU A 35 -4.45 -4.41 2.77
C LEU A 35 -3.69 -5.73 2.57
N ALA A 36 -4.22 -6.63 1.75
CA ALA A 36 -3.52 -7.87 1.44
C ALA A 36 -2.38 -7.55 0.47
N GLU A 37 -1.14 -7.72 0.93
CA GLU A 37 0.06 -7.63 0.11
C GLU A 37 0.25 -8.92 -0.72
N CYS A 38 0.88 -8.78 -1.89
CA CYS A 38 1.25 -9.91 -2.75
C CYS A 38 2.76 -9.99 -2.91
N ASP A 39 3.49 -10.24 -1.82
CA ASP A 39 4.94 -10.24 -1.83
C ASP A 39 5.52 -11.38 -2.70
N PRO A 40 6.30 -11.08 -3.75
CA PRO A 40 6.85 -12.09 -4.66
C PRO A 40 7.91 -12.98 -3.99
N ARG A 41 8.38 -12.63 -2.79
CA ARG A 41 9.40 -13.37 -2.03
C ARG A 41 8.84 -14.63 -1.35
N GLY A 42 7.53 -14.90 -1.50
CA GLY A 42 6.85 -16.10 -1.00
C GLY A 42 6.28 -15.96 0.42
N TYR A 43 6.49 -14.83 1.08
CA TYR A 43 5.86 -14.44 2.33
C TYR A 43 5.94 -12.91 2.48
N ASN A 44 4.99 -12.29 3.17
CA ASN A 44 4.99 -10.84 3.37
C ASN A 44 6.13 -10.43 4.31
N MET A 45 7.14 -9.75 3.75
CA MET A 45 8.31 -9.29 4.47
C MET A 45 8.12 -7.88 5.02
N GLY A 46 7.66 -7.80 6.27
CA GLY A 46 7.51 -6.54 6.98
C GLY A 46 6.11 -5.96 6.83
N SER A 47 6.04 -4.66 6.54
CA SER A 47 4.77 -3.95 6.30
C SER A 47 4.67 -3.62 4.82
N TRP A 48 3.45 -3.48 4.30
CA TRP A 48 3.24 -2.89 2.98
C TRP A 48 3.60 -1.40 3.00
N VAL A 49 4.35 -0.94 2.01
CA VAL A 49 4.88 0.43 1.92
C VAL A 49 4.57 1.07 0.57
N MET A 50 4.41 2.40 0.62
CA MET A 50 4.50 3.29 -0.53
C MET A 50 5.38 4.49 -0.16
N TYR A 51 5.81 5.27 -1.15
CA TYR A 51 6.55 6.52 -1.00
C TYR A 51 5.65 7.74 -1.27
N PRO A 52 5.09 8.38 -0.22
CA PRO A 52 4.20 9.53 -0.36
C PRO A 52 4.81 10.77 -1.02
N LYS A 53 6.07 11.10 -0.73
CA LYS A 53 6.73 12.31 -1.24
C LYS A 53 7.12 12.13 -2.70
N SER A 54 7.76 11.00 -3.02
CA SER A 54 8.19 10.67 -4.38
C SER A 54 7.06 10.23 -5.30
N LYS A 55 5.84 10.06 -4.77
CA LYS A 55 4.67 9.51 -5.47
C LYS A 55 5.00 8.19 -6.18
N GLN A 56 5.51 7.23 -5.42
CA GLN A 56 5.94 5.94 -5.97
C GLN A 56 5.38 4.77 -5.16
N TRP A 57 4.83 3.78 -5.86
CA TRP A 57 4.48 2.49 -5.27
C TRP A 57 5.77 1.75 -4.92
N VAL A 58 5.84 1.11 -3.75
CA VAL A 58 6.98 0.25 -3.39
C VAL A 58 6.57 -1.20 -3.54
N ASP A 59 5.53 -1.60 -2.80
CA ASP A 59 5.10 -2.99 -2.70
C ASP A 59 3.82 -3.28 -3.51
N PRO A 60 3.74 -4.47 -4.13
CA PRO A 60 2.52 -4.95 -4.77
C PRO A 60 1.46 -5.39 -3.75
N PHE A 61 0.21 -5.38 -4.15
CA PHE A 61 -0.94 -5.71 -3.33
C PHE A 61 -2.01 -6.47 -4.14
N ALA A 62 -2.95 -7.08 -3.41
CA ALA A 62 -3.94 -7.97 -3.97
C ALA A 62 -5.04 -7.21 -4.74
N THR A 63 -4.97 -7.23 -6.06
CA THR A 63 -5.97 -6.64 -6.98
C THR A 63 -6.98 -7.67 -7.52
N TRP A 64 -6.81 -8.96 -7.21
CA TRP A 64 -7.60 -10.04 -7.83
C TRP A 64 -8.96 -10.30 -7.16
N HIS A 65 -9.32 -9.60 -6.07
CA HIS A 65 -10.67 -9.71 -5.54
C HIS A 65 -11.64 -9.07 -6.54
N ARG A 66 -12.60 -9.85 -7.06
CA ARG A 66 -13.55 -9.38 -8.09
C ARG A 66 -12.86 -8.71 -9.28
N ARG A 67 -11.79 -9.35 -9.79
CA ARG A 67 -11.05 -9.03 -11.04
C ARG A 67 -10.07 -7.85 -10.97
N ASN A 68 -10.40 -6.76 -10.28
CA ASN A 68 -9.52 -5.59 -10.17
C ASN A 68 -9.77 -4.78 -8.88
N SER A 69 -10.09 -5.46 -7.78
CA SER A 69 -10.38 -4.81 -6.51
C SER A 69 -9.55 -5.37 -5.37
N SER A 70 -9.37 -4.55 -4.34
CA SER A 70 -8.82 -4.93 -3.04
C SER A 70 -9.89 -4.84 -1.96
N THR A 71 -9.73 -5.64 -0.91
CA THR A 71 -10.51 -5.50 0.33
C THR A 71 -9.67 -4.73 1.34
N LEU A 72 -10.17 -3.57 1.79
CA LEU A 72 -9.49 -2.68 2.71
C LEU A 72 -10.19 -2.74 4.07
N GLY A 73 -9.43 -3.00 5.13
CA GLY A 73 -9.90 -2.88 6.52
C GLY A 73 -9.48 -1.53 7.09
N PHE A 74 -10.42 -0.77 7.66
CA PHE A 74 -10.18 0.57 8.20
C PHE A 74 -9.97 0.58 9.71
N ALA A 75 -9.35 1.65 10.22
CA ALA A 75 -9.00 1.75 11.64
C ALA A 75 -10.21 1.86 12.57
N ASP A 76 -11.38 2.26 12.05
CA ASP A 76 -12.65 2.25 12.77
C ASP A 76 -13.40 0.90 12.70
N GLY A 77 -12.80 -0.10 12.06
CA GLY A 77 -13.31 -1.47 12.00
C GLY A 77 -14.18 -1.79 10.78
N ARG A 78 -14.46 -0.82 9.90
CA ARG A 78 -15.22 -1.11 8.67
C ARG A 78 -14.35 -1.77 7.62
N VAL A 79 -15.01 -2.43 6.67
CA VAL A 79 -14.37 -3.10 5.52
C VAL A 79 -15.01 -2.56 4.25
N GLU A 80 -14.19 -2.19 3.27
CA GLU A 80 -14.67 -1.74 1.96
C GLU A 80 -13.95 -2.50 0.85
N THR A 81 -14.63 -2.66 -0.29
CA THR A 81 -14.01 -3.11 -1.53
C THR A 81 -13.71 -1.90 -2.39
N HIS A 82 -12.46 -1.72 -2.76
CA HIS A 82 -12.03 -0.65 -3.65
C HIS A 82 -11.61 -1.23 -5.00
N ARG A 83 -12.17 -0.69 -6.09
CA ARG A 83 -11.85 -1.07 -7.47
C ARG A 83 -10.78 -0.13 -8.02
N TRP A 84 -9.68 -0.70 -8.50
CA TRP A 84 -8.60 0.02 -9.15
C TRP A 84 -8.92 0.29 -10.63
N LEU A 85 -8.46 1.44 -11.11
CA LEU A 85 -8.75 1.94 -12.45
C LEU A 85 -7.69 1.49 -13.44
N SER A 86 -6.41 1.67 -13.10
CA SER A 86 -5.29 1.51 -14.02
C SER A 86 -5.03 0.04 -14.38
N GLU A 87 -5.13 -0.27 -15.68
CA GLU A 87 -4.69 -1.57 -16.19
C GLU A 87 -3.19 -1.84 -15.93
N GLY A 88 -2.36 -0.79 -15.98
CA GLY A 88 -0.93 -0.90 -15.76
C GLY A 88 -0.61 -1.31 -14.31
N LEU A 89 -1.31 -0.71 -13.35
CA LEU A 89 -1.22 -1.05 -11.94
C LEU A 89 -1.72 -2.48 -11.68
N ILE A 90 -2.85 -2.87 -12.29
CA ILE A 90 -3.40 -4.23 -12.15
C ILE A 90 -2.40 -5.26 -12.66
N LYS A 91 -1.84 -5.07 -13.86
CA LYS A 91 -0.84 -5.98 -14.45
C LYS A 91 0.43 -6.08 -13.62
N TRP A 92 0.90 -4.96 -13.06
CA TRP A 92 2.08 -4.97 -12.17
C TRP A 92 1.82 -5.83 -10.92
N ASN A 93 0.65 -5.69 -10.30
CA ASN A 93 0.26 -6.52 -9.16
C ASN A 93 0.07 -8.00 -9.53
N GLU A 94 -0.53 -8.30 -10.70
CA GLU A 94 -0.65 -9.67 -11.21
C GLU A 94 0.71 -10.31 -11.51
N GLN A 95 1.67 -9.53 -12.03
CA GLN A 95 3.03 -10.03 -12.26
C GLN A 95 3.68 -10.48 -10.97
N SER A 96 3.47 -9.77 -9.86
CA SER A 96 3.98 -10.20 -8.54
C SER A 96 3.47 -11.58 -8.13
N LEU A 97 2.20 -11.88 -8.46
CA LEU A 97 1.55 -13.14 -8.13
C LEU A 97 1.98 -14.30 -9.05
N TYR A 98 1.96 -14.05 -10.37
CA TYR A 98 2.09 -15.11 -11.37
C TYR A 98 3.52 -15.26 -11.93
N GLU A 99 4.31 -14.20 -11.88
CA GLU A 99 5.68 -14.15 -12.39
C GLU A 99 6.66 -13.57 -11.36
N PRO A 100 6.70 -14.09 -10.12
CA PRO A 100 7.47 -13.48 -9.02
C PRO A 100 8.97 -13.40 -9.29
N LEU A 101 9.52 -14.24 -10.17
CA LEU A 101 10.94 -14.25 -10.52
C LEU A 101 11.35 -13.07 -11.42
N THR A 102 10.42 -12.47 -12.16
CA THR A 102 10.67 -11.35 -13.08
C THR A 102 10.13 -10.02 -12.55
N PHE A 103 9.32 -10.08 -11.48
CA PHE A 103 8.74 -8.90 -10.85
C PHE A 103 9.81 -7.90 -10.39
N GLN A 104 9.52 -6.62 -10.59
CA GLN A 104 10.35 -5.51 -10.13
C GLN A 104 9.54 -4.68 -9.14
N PHE A 105 10.08 -4.53 -7.93
CA PHE A 105 9.61 -3.56 -6.96
C PHE A 105 9.80 -2.14 -7.49
N TYR A 106 9.11 -1.19 -6.87
CA TYR A 106 9.14 0.23 -7.21
C TYR A 106 8.50 0.55 -8.55
N ARG A 107 7.38 1.27 -8.50
CA ARG A 107 6.66 1.69 -9.70
C ARG A 107 6.18 3.13 -9.55
N THR A 108 6.58 3.98 -10.48
CA THR A 108 6.04 5.34 -10.58
C THR A 108 4.75 5.29 -11.41
N PRO A 109 3.65 5.91 -10.95
CA PRO A 109 2.43 6.05 -11.73
C PRO A 109 2.73 6.58 -13.14
N ASN A 110 2.21 5.92 -14.17
CA ASN A 110 2.54 6.24 -15.57
C ASN A 110 1.33 6.65 -16.42
N SER A 111 0.15 6.77 -15.80
CA SER A 111 -1.11 7.18 -16.42
C SER A 111 -1.94 7.97 -15.40
N ASP A 112 -2.90 8.76 -15.89
CA ASP A 112 -3.81 9.54 -15.04
C ASP A 112 -4.63 8.62 -14.12
N GLU A 113 -5.12 7.50 -14.64
CA GLU A 113 -5.84 6.50 -13.85
C GLU A 113 -4.98 5.91 -12.73
N GLU A 114 -3.68 5.67 -12.99
CA GLU A 114 -2.77 5.17 -11.96
C GLU A 114 -2.43 6.24 -10.93
N LEU A 115 -2.39 7.52 -11.34
CA LEU A 115 -2.23 8.63 -10.42
C LEU A 115 -3.46 8.76 -9.50
N ASP A 116 -4.68 8.63 -10.04
CA ASP A 116 -5.92 8.62 -9.25
C ASP A 116 -5.93 7.46 -8.23
N ASP A 117 -5.55 6.26 -8.66
CA ASP A 117 -5.39 5.08 -7.79
C ASP A 117 -4.34 5.36 -6.68
N PHE A 118 -3.21 5.97 -7.04
CA PHE A 118 -2.16 6.35 -6.10
C PHE A 118 -2.63 7.38 -5.09
N GLU A 119 -3.37 8.40 -5.53
CA GLU A 119 -3.90 9.45 -4.66
C GLU A 119 -4.96 8.89 -3.70
N PHE A 120 -5.79 7.96 -4.15
CA PHE A 120 -6.69 7.21 -3.27
C PHE A 120 -5.93 6.45 -2.19
N ALA A 121 -4.93 5.65 -2.58
CA ALA A 121 -4.12 4.87 -1.64
C ALA A 121 -3.37 5.78 -0.65
N LEU A 122 -2.77 6.86 -1.15
CA LEU A 122 -2.06 7.85 -0.34
C LEU A 122 -2.99 8.53 0.66
N LYS A 123 -4.21 8.89 0.25
CA LYS A 123 -5.20 9.50 1.15
C LYS A 123 -5.56 8.58 2.31
N GLY A 124 -5.58 7.27 2.09
CA GLY A 124 -5.83 6.26 3.12
C GLY A 124 -4.59 5.83 3.92
N TYR A 125 -3.39 6.11 3.42
CA TYR A 125 -2.12 5.70 4.01
C TYR A 125 -1.78 6.52 5.26
N ALA A 126 -1.81 5.90 6.44
CA ALA A 126 -1.48 6.57 7.68
C ALA A 126 0.02 6.55 7.97
N PHE A 127 0.55 7.69 8.41
CA PHE A 127 1.90 7.80 8.96
C PHE A 127 1.94 8.97 9.95
N LYS A 128 2.89 8.92 10.88
CA LYS A 128 2.99 9.91 11.96
C LYS A 128 3.53 11.25 11.44
N ALA A 129 4.61 11.19 10.68
CA ALA A 129 5.28 12.34 10.08
C ALA A 129 6.17 11.85 8.94
N PHE A 130 6.68 12.77 8.14
CA PHE A 130 7.74 12.46 7.20
C PHE A 130 9.09 12.34 7.93
N GLN A 131 9.96 11.47 7.41
CA GLN A 131 11.39 11.47 7.75
C GLN A 131 12.11 12.61 7.02
#